data_AF-A0A7S3B9Q8-F1
#
_entry.id   AF-A0A7S3B9Q8-F1
#
_cell.length_a   1.000
_cell.length_b   1.000
_cell.length_c   1.000
_cell.angle_alpha   90.00
_cell.angle_beta   90.00
_cell.angle_gamma   90.00
#
_symmetry.space_group_name_H-M   'P 1'
#
loop_
_entity.id
_entity.type
_entity.pdbx_description
1 polymer ?
#
loop_
_entity_poly.entity_id
_entity_poly.type
_entity_poly.pdbx_seq_one_letter_code
_entity_poly.pdbx_strand_id
1 'polypeptide(L)'
;KRTGNPIYDLSAVGDSDEGGGERAGEEFEMELAALVAPYAGFLDAKAAFHGRFTAFENNYSLRPQRIQEVGGGMASMATIDAAEALLRILSHVVHTLEILLASLRRYRTATPEEAGGEEALGMIELKIMAALPLLREADLLYDIAGYTLVGVARTADRALAATAPELTRLRRGAGLFSRLHKELRDVFRRARGEIRLTGLEPPVLSRTAPDVLGLLAGRVPRRPAATAAQVQQLAITQQQQGEQQQRQKQAQQRWLQQQAAQALQASQVNQAAQAAAQSSAAPAIKLRADLHTERPRSADLLDLRSPMGPPMAPRQQAQQQQAQQQQQQQ
;
A
#
# COMPACT_ATOMS: atom_id res chain seq x y z
N LYS A 1 -38.12 -3.80 10.11
CA LYS A 1 -38.16 -3.24 8.74
C LYS A 1 -36.75 -3.32 8.18
N ARG A 2 -36.45 -4.33 7.34
CA ARG A 2 -35.12 -4.56 6.76
C ARG A 2 -34.86 -3.48 5.70
N THR A 3 -33.82 -2.68 5.90
CA THR A 3 -33.24 -1.80 4.88
C THR A 3 -32.35 -2.67 4.00
N GLY A 4 -32.91 -3.17 2.89
CA GLY A 4 -32.11 -3.74 1.82
C GLY A 4 -31.27 -2.63 1.21
N ASN A 5 -29.95 -2.68 1.39
CA ASN A 5 -29.02 -1.95 0.54
C ASN A 5 -29.14 -2.55 -0.87
N PRO A 6 -29.28 -1.75 -1.93
CA PRO A 6 -29.02 -2.22 -3.28
C PRO A 6 -27.49 -2.40 -3.39
N ILE A 7 -27.00 -3.57 -2.98
CA ILE A 7 -25.75 -4.09 -3.49
C ILE A 7 -26.16 -4.72 -4.81
N TYR A 8 -25.66 -4.17 -5.91
CA TYR A 8 -25.93 -4.60 -7.28
C TYR A 8 -25.97 -6.13 -7.38
N ASP A 9 -27.15 -6.68 -7.71
CA ASP A 9 -27.31 -8.10 -8.02
C ASP A 9 -26.89 -8.29 -9.48
N LEU A 10 -25.66 -8.78 -9.67
CA LEU A 10 -25.00 -8.97 -10.96
C LEU A 10 -25.58 -10.14 -11.78
N SER A 11 -26.65 -10.79 -11.31
CA SER A 11 -27.24 -11.96 -11.98
C SER A 11 -28.38 -11.63 -12.95
N ALA A 12 -28.79 -10.36 -13.04
CA ALA A 12 -29.94 -9.93 -13.84
C ALA A 12 -29.55 -8.86 -14.87
N VAL A 13 -28.74 -9.21 -15.87
CA VAL A 13 -28.56 -8.40 -17.08
C VAL A 13 -28.89 -9.29 -18.27
N GLY A 14 -30.06 -9.03 -18.87
CA GLY A 14 -30.49 -9.67 -20.11
C GLY A 14 -30.03 -8.85 -21.31
N ASP A 15 -29.71 -9.55 -22.39
CA ASP A 15 -29.33 -9.00 -23.69
C ASP A 15 -30.32 -7.91 -24.14
N SER A 16 -29.85 -6.68 -24.32
CA SER A 16 -30.67 -5.60 -24.88
C SER A 16 -29.94 -4.76 -25.92
N ASP A 17 -30.68 -4.55 -27.02
CA ASP A 17 -30.51 -3.82 -28.27
C ASP A 17 -29.37 -2.79 -28.46
N GLU A 18 -28.69 -2.93 -29.61
CA GLU A 18 -27.53 -2.18 -30.13
C GLU A 18 -27.79 -0.72 -30.57
N GLY A 19 -28.85 -0.05 -30.10
CA GLY A 19 -29.26 1.26 -30.63
C GLY A 19 -28.81 2.51 -29.85
N GLY A 20 -28.34 2.36 -28.60
CA GLY A 20 -28.09 3.47 -27.67
C GLY A 20 -26.63 3.74 -27.30
N GLY A 21 -25.68 2.93 -27.79
CA GLY A 21 -24.29 2.90 -27.29
C GLY A 21 -23.40 4.08 -27.69
N GLU A 22 -23.57 4.66 -28.89
CA GLU A 22 -22.60 5.65 -29.41
C GLU A 22 -22.56 6.97 -28.60
N ARG A 23 -23.70 7.47 -28.13
CA ARG A 23 -23.74 8.70 -27.31
C ARG A 23 -23.20 8.50 -25.89
N ALA A 24 -23.44 7.32 -25.31
CA ALA A 24 -22.91 6.97 -24.00
C ALA A 24 -21.38 6.81 -24.05
N GLY A 25 -20.84 6.29 -25.16
CA GLY A 25 -19.40 6.16 -25.41
C GLY A 25 -18.66 7.50 -25.52
N GLU A 26 -19.24 8.52 -26.16
CA GLU A 26 -18.62 9.85 -26.26
C GLU A 26 -18.58 10.59 -24.91
N GLU A 27 -19.66 10.52 -24.13
CA GLU A 27 -19.68 11.08 -22.77
C GLU A 27 -18.69 10.34 -21.85
N PHE A 28 -18.52 9.04 -22.06
CA PHE A 28 -17.55 8.18 -21.38
C PHE A 28 -16.10 8.61 -21.61
N GLU A 29 -15.69 8.84 -22.85
CA GLU A 29 -14.32 9.27 -23.17
C GLU A 29 -14.02 10.65 -22.61
N MET A 30 -15.01 11.56 -22.64
CA MET A 30 -14.89 12.90 -22.08
C MET A 30 -14.68 12.89 -20.56
N GLU A 31 -15.39 12.04 -19.81
CA GLU A 31 -15.19 11.94 -18.36
C GLU A 31 -13.82 11.37 -17.99
N LEU A 32 -13.33 10.37 -18.73
CA LEU A 32 -12.01 9.81 -18.50
C LEU A 32 -10.90 10.81 -18.88
N ALA A 33 -11.05 11.51 -20.01
CA ALA A 33 -10.12 12.55 -20.43
C ALA A 33 -9.99 13.66 -19.38
N ALA A 34 -11.09 14.03 -18.72
CA ALA A 34 -11.09 14.99 -17.63
C ALA A 34 -10.32 14.52 -16.38
N LEU A 35 -10.07 13.21 -16.22
CA LEU A 35 -9.32 12.61 -15.12
C LEU A 35 -7.83 12.42 -15.44
N VAL A 36 -7.49 12.18 -16.70
CA VAL A 36 -6.10 11.92 -17.12
C VAL A 36 -5.19 13.10 -16.79
N ALA A 37 -5.58 14.32 -17.16
CA ALA A 37 -4.73 15.50 -16.97
C ALA A 37 -4.47 15.82 -15.47
N PRO A 38 -5.48 15.85 -14.58
CA PRO A 38 -5.25 16.00 -13.14
C PRO A 38 -4.35 14.92 -12.54
N TYR A 39 -4.57 13.65 -12.93
CA TYR A 39 -3.78 12.53 -12.43
C TYR A 39 -2.32 12.61 -12.89
N ALA A 40 -2.08 12.93 -14.16
CA ALA A 40 -0.75 13.17 -14.70
C ALA A 40 -0.06 14.35 -13.99
N GLY A 41 -0.78 15.44 -13.74
CA GLY A 41 -0.25 16.58 -13.00
C GLY A 41 0.17 16.23 -11.56
N PHE A 42 -0.54 15.32 -10.89
CA PHE A 42 -0.08 14.75 -9.63
C PHE A 42 1.23 13.97 -9.78
N LEU A 43 1.32 13.07 -10.76
CA LEU A 43 2.52 12.25 -10.98
C LEU A 43 3.74 13.12 -11.32
N ASP A 44 3.57 14.14 -12.16
CA ASP A 44 4.62 15.09 -12.51
C ASP A 44 5.09 15.89 -11.28
N ALA A 45 4.16 16.38 -10.47
CA ALA A 45 4.50 17.08 -9.23
C ALA A 45 5.27 16.17 -8.25
N LYS A 46 4.85 14.90 -8.15
CA LYS A 46 5.53 13.89 -7.30
C LYS A 46 6.93 13.58 -7.83
N ALA A 47 7.08 13.36 -9.13
CA ALA A 47 8.38 13.09 -9.76
C ALA A 47 9.34 14.29 -9.58
N ALA A 48 8.86 15.51 -9.81
CA ALA A 48 9.63 16.74 -9.61
C ALA A 48 10.08 16.90 -8.16
N PHE A 49 9.22 16.56 -7.18
CA PHE A 49 9.58 16.57 -5.76
C PHE A 49 10.71 15.60 -5.45
N HIS A 50 10.60 14.32 -5.84
CA HIS A 50 11.65 13.34 -5.53
C HIS A 50 12.96 13.59 -6.30
N GLY A 51 12.89 14.20 -7.49
CA GLY A 51 14.07 14.68 -8.21
C GLY A 51 14.79 15.80 -7.46
N ARG A 52 14.04 16.70 -6.81
CA ARG A 52 14.60 17.84 -6.05
C ARG A 52 15.01 17.48 -4.62
N PHE A 53 14.25 16.62 -3.94
CA PHE A 53 14.41 16.28 -2.52
C PHE A 53 14.70 14.80 -2.34
N THR A 54 15.89 14.38 -2.77
CA THR A 54 16.30 12.96 -2.86
C THR A 54 16.44 12.22 -1.52
N ALA A 55 16.32 12.93 -0.39
CA ALA A 55 16.31 12.34 0.95
C ALA A 55 14.96 11.73 1.34
N PHE A 56 13.88 12.15 0.68
CA PHE A 56 12.55 11.57 0.85
C PHE A 56 12.43 10.32 -0.02
N GLU A 57 12.13 9.19 0.62
CA GLU A 57 11.72 7.98 -0.08
C GLU A 57 10.35 8.16 -0.75
N ASN A 58 9.96 7.22 -1.62
CA ASN A 58 8.69 7.29 -2.36
C ASN A 58 7.42 7.30 -1.47
N ASN A 59 7.55 6.88 -0.21
CA ASN A 59 6.51 6.95 0.84
C ASN A 59 6.66 8.19 1.75
N TYR A 60 7.50 9.16 1.35
CA TYR A 60 7.86 10.37 2.07
C TYR A 60 8.54 10.15 3.43
N SER A 61 8.98 8.93 3.74
CA SER A 61 9.86 8.68 4.87
C SER A 61 11.26 9.24 4.61
N LEU A 62 11.95 9.63 5.67
CA LEU A 62 13.31 10.16 5.59
C LEU A 62 14.31 9.02 5.81
N ARG A 63 15.24 8.83 4.87
CA ARG A 63 16.32 7.82 5.00
C ARG A 63 17.30 8.21 6.11
N PRO A 64 17.42 7.44 7.21
CA PRO A 64 18.36 7.76 8.30
C PRO A 64 19.82 7.86 7.84
N GLN A 65 20.20 7.03 6.86
CA GLN A 65 21.56 6.94 6.33
C GLN A 65 21.97 8.19 5.52
N ARG A 66 21.04 8.79 4.76
CA ARG A 66 21.32 10.03 3.99
C ARG A 66 21.32 11.29 4.84
N ILE A 67 20.72 11.25 6.02
CA ILE A 67 20.74 12.39 6.97
C ILE A 67 22.16 12.59 7.54
N GLN A 68 22.96 11.52 7.64
CA GLN A 68 24.36 11.61 8.08
C GLN A 68 25.30 12.12 6.97
N GLU A 69 25.05 11.73 5.71
CA GLU A 69 25.89 12.13 4.57
C GLU A 69 25.76 13.61 4.20
N VAL A 70 24.60 14.23 4.46
CA VAL A 70 24.35 15.65 4.17
C VAL A 70 24.79 16.57 5.33
N GLY A 71 25.35 16.01 6.41
CA GLY A 71 25.93 16.79 7.51
C GLY A 71 24.93 17.65 8.32
N GLY A 72 23.63 17.50 8.07
CA GLY A 72 22.56 18.25 8.71
C GLY A 72 21.54 17.30 9.35
N GLY A 73 21.27 17.46 10.65
CA GLY A 73 20.21 16.69 11.33
C GLY A 73 18.84 16.88 10.66
N MET A 74 17.81 16.13 11.07
CA MET A 74 16.44 16.17 10.47
C MET A 74 15.87 17.60 10.25
N ALA A 75 16.30 18.58 11.06
CA ALA A 75 15.97 20.00 10.90
C ALA A 75 16.51 20.66 9.61
N SER A 76 17.56 20.10 8.99
CA SER A 76 18.16 20.55 7.73
C SER A 76 17.37 20.13 6.49
N MET A 77 16.56 19.06 6.59
CA MET A 77 15.76 18.53 5.49
C MET A 77 14.36 19.15 5.45
N ALA A 78 13.84 19.57 6.60
CA ALA A 78 12.59 20.31 6.72
C ALA A 78 12.82 21.79 6.35
N THR A 79 12.74 22.09 5.06
CA THR A 79 12.84 23.46 4.52
C THR A 79 11.46 24.02 4.18
N ILE A 80 11.33 25.34 4.10
CA ILE A 80 10.11 26.00 3.59
C ILE A 80 9.80 25.50 2.17
N ASP A 81 10.82 25.33 1.34
CA ASP A 81 10.68 24.84 -0.03
C ASP A 81 10.13 23.41 -0.10
N ALA A 82 10.61 22.52 0.77
CA ALA A 82 10.09 21.15 0.86
C ALA A 82 8.63 21.15 1.32
N ALA A 83 8.29 21.97 2.32
CA ALA A 83 6.91 22.11 2.80
C ALA A 83 5.98 22.61 1.68
N GLU A 84 6.35 23.65 0.94
CA GLU A 84 5.56 24.18 -0.16
C GLU A 84 5.37 23.16 -1.29
N ALA A 85 6.42 22.39 -1.62
CA ALA A 85 6.33 21.36 -2.65
C ALA A 85 5.40 20.20 -2.22
N LEU A 86 5.49 19.75 -0.98
CA LEU A 86 4.58 18.74 -0.41
C LEU A 86 3.11 19.22 -0.44
N LEU A 87 2.86 20.48 -0.06
CA LEU A 87 1.51 21.07 -0.13
C LEU A 87 0.99 21.17 -1.56
N ARG A 88 1.86 21.45 -2.54
CA ARG A 88 1.48 21.47 -3.95
C ARG A 88 1.05 20.08 -4.41
N ILE A 89 1.82 19.03 -4.10
CA ILE A 89 1.44 17.65 -4.45
C ILE A 89 0.10 17.31 -3.77
N LEU A 90 -0.04 17.59 -2.47
CA LEU A 90 -1.28 17.35 -1.74
C LEU A 90 -2.48 18.05 -2.39
N SER A 91 -2.30 19.29 -2.87
CA SER A 91 -3.34 20.02 -3.61
C SER A 91 -3.75 19.32 -4.90
N HIS A 92 -2.79 18.77 -5.67
CA HIS A 92 -3.09 18.00 -6.88
C HIS A 92 -3.85 16.71 -6.55
N VAL A 93 -3.44 16.00 -5.50
CA VAL A 93 -4.11 14.77 -5.05
C VAL A 93 -5.54 15.06 -4.59
N VAL A 94 -5.74 16.08 -3.75
CA VAL A 94 -7.08 16.49 -3.30
C VAL A 94 -7.97 16.83 -4.50
N HIS A 95 -7.48 17.68 -5.41
CA HIS A 95 -8.25 18.07 -6.60
C HIS A 95 -8.63 16.86 -7.47
N THR A 96 -7.70 15.94 -7.71
CA THR A 96 -7.95 14.73 -8.52
C THR A 96 -8.98 13.82 -7.83
N LEU A 97 -8.87 13.63 -6.51
CA LEU A 97 -9.85 12.88 -5.73
C LEU A 97 -11.24 13.51 -5.75
N GLU A 98 -11.34 14.84 -5.75
CA GLU A 98 -12.63 15.52 -5.85
C GLU A 98 -13.33 15.24 -7.18
N ILE A 99 -12.59 15.27 -8.29
CA ILE A 99 -13.14 14.95 -9.61
C ILE A 99 -13.56 13.48 -9.67
N LEU A 100 -12.71 12.56 -9.20
CA LEU A 100 -13.01 11.12 -9.16
C LEU A 100 -14.26 10.82 -8.33
N LEU A 101 -14.35 11.35 -7.11
CA LEU A 101 -15.49 11.11 -6.23
C LEU A 101 -16.77 11.77 -6.75
N ALA A 102 -16.68 12.93 -7.39
CA ALA A 102 -17.83 13.57 -8.01
C ALA A 102 -18.37 12.72 -9.18
N SER A 103 -17.48 12.16 -10.00
CA SER A 103 -17.86 11.25 -11.09
C SER A 103 -18.47 9.95 -10.55
N LEU A 104 -17.83 9.29 -9.57
CA LEU A 104 -18.35 8.06 -8.94
C LEU A 104 -19.75 8.25 -8.34
N ARG A 105 -20.02 9.42 -7.75
CA ARG A 105 -21.33 9.72 -7.17
C ARG A 105 -22.46 9.72 -8.21
N ARG A 106 -22.19 10.11 -9.45
CA ARG A 106 -23.20 10.12 -10.53
C ARG A 106 -23.72 8.71 -10.83
N TYR A 107 -22.81 7.74 -10.90
CA TYR A 107 -23.15 6.33 -11.17
C TYR A 107 -23.93 5.67 -10.05
N ARG A 108 -23.71 6.09 -8.80
CA ARG A 108 -24.50 5.60 -7.66
C ARG A 108 -25.98 5.97 -7.74
N THR A 109 -26.28 7.09 -8.39
CA THR A 109 -27.66 7.60 -8.52
C THR A 109 -28.32 7.24 -9.84
N ALA A 110 -27.57 6.72 -10.81
CA ALA A 110 -28.06 6.31 -12.11
C ALA A 110 -28.71 4.91 -12.04
N THR A 111 -29.77 4.67 -12.83
CA THR A 111 -30.27 3.32 -13.06
C THR A 111 -29.27 2.49 -13.88
N PRO A 112 -29.31 1.15 -13.85
CA PRO A 112 -28.41 0.32 -14.65
C PRO A 112 -28.48 0.60 -16.17
N GLU A 113 -29.68 0.94 -16.66
CA GLU A 113 -29.94 1.34 -18.05
C GLU A 113 -29.35 2.73 -18.35
N GLU A 114 -29.46 3.68 -17.42
CA GLU A 114 -28.84 5.01 -17.52
C GLU A 114 -27.31 4.97 -17.38
N ALA A 115 -26.77 3.96 -16.70
CA ALA A 115 -25.35 3.83 -16.47
C ALA A 115 -24.60 3.27 -17.70
N GLY A 116 -25.29 2.58 -18.61
CA GLY A 116 -24.66 1.94 -19.78
C GLY A 116 -24.20 0.49 -19.54
N GLY A 117 -24.85 -0.25 -18.63
CA GLY A 117 -24.61 -1.70 -18.49
C GLY A 117 -23.20 -2.08 -18.01
N GLU A 118 -22.59 -3.10 -18.63
CA GLU A 118 -21.29 -3.65 -18.23
C GLU A 118 -20.12 -2.66 -18.40
N GLU A 119 -20.14 -1.79 -19.41
CA GLU A 119 -19.09 -0.79 -19.64
C GLU A 119 -19.03 0.23 -18.49
N ALA A 120 -20.18 0.56 -17.92
CA ALA A 120 -20.31 1.42 -16.74
C ALA A 120 -19.59 0.84 -15.53
N LEU A 121 -19.77 -0.47 -15.31
CA LEU A 121 -19.17 -1.19 -14.19
C LEU A 121 -17.65 -1.21 -14.32
N GLY A 122 -17.12 -1.53 -15.51
CA GLY A 122 -15.69 -1.47 -15.78
C GLY A 122 -15.09 -0.08 -15.53
N MET A 123 -15.84 0.98 -15.84
CA MET A 123 -15.40 2.36 -15.58
C MET A 123 -15.43 2.73 -14.09
N ILE A 124 -16.46 2.32 -13.37
CA ILE A 124 -16.53 2.51 -11.90
C ILE A 124 -15.35 1.80 -11.26
N GLU A 125 -15.05 0.57 -11.67
CA GLU A 125 -13.89 -0.18 -11.20
C GLU A 125 -12.57 0.53 -11.50
N LEU A 126 -12.38 1.01 -12.73
CA LEU A 126 -11.18 1.76 -13.11
C LEU A 126 -11.01 3.04 -12.27
N LYS A 127 -12.09 3.81 -12.08
CA LYS A 127 -12.10 5.04 -11.26
C LYS A 127 -11.80 4.72 -9.79
N ILE A 128 -12.33 3.62 -9.25
CA ILE A 128 -12.01 3.14 -7.90
C ILE A 128 -10.52 2.76 -7.82
N MET A 129 -10.01 1.97 -8.77
CA MET A 129 -8.61 1.55 -8.81
C MET A 129 -7.65 2.74 -8.92
N ALA A 130 -8.03 3.81 -9.62
CA ALA A 130 -7.27 5.06 -9.67
C ALA A 130 -7.36 5.85 -8.34
N ALA A 131 -8.50 5.83 -7.65
CA ALA A 131 -8.71 6.55 -6.40
C ALA A 131 -7.94 5.94 -5.22
N LEU A 132 -7.78 4.62 -5.16
CA LEU A 132 -7.09 3.93 -4.05
C LEU A 132 -5.65 4.43 -3.78
N PRO A 133 -4.73 4.46 -4.78
CA PRO A 133 -3.39 4.98 -4.56
C PRO A 133 -3.41 6.46 -4.19
N LEU A 134 -4.32 7.27 -4.76
CA LEU A 134 -4.45 8.68 -4.42
C LEU A 134 -4.87 8.90 -2.97
N LEU A 135 -5.82 8.10 -2.46
CA LEU A 135 -6.24 8.16 -1.06
C LEU A 135 -5.07 7.85 -0.11
N ARG A 136 -4.27 6.84 -0.46
CA ARG A 136 -3.08 6.47 0.31
C ARG A 136 -2.01 7.57 0.26
N GLU A 137 -1.78 8.14 -0.91
CA GLU A 137 -0.85 9.25 -1.09
C GLU A 137 -1.29 10.49 -0.32
N ALA A 138 -2.58 10.81 -0.32
CA ALA A 138 -3.12 11.96 0.40
C ALA A 138 -2.89 11.86 1.91
N ASP A 139 -3.05 10.68 2.48
CA ASP A 139 -2.79 10.38 3.89
C ASP A 139 -1.32 10.63 4.25
N LEU A 140 -0.40 10.02 3.49
CA LEU A 140 1.03 10.19 3.69
C LEU A 140 1.48 11.65 3.51
N LEU A 141 0.99 12.32 2.46
CA LEU A 141 1.29 13.72 2.15
C LEU A 141 0.78 14.66 3.23
N TYR A 142 -0.42 14.41 3.77
CA TYR A 142 -0.98 15.22 4.84
C TYR A 142 -0.11 15.18 6.09
N ASP A 143 0.30 13.99 6.51
CA ASP A 143 1.14 13.79 7.68
C ASP A 143 2.52 14.45 7.51
N ILE A 144 3.20 14.18 6.39
CA ILE A 144 4.56 14.70 6.17
C ILE A 144 4.55 16.21 5.92
N ALA A 145 3.56 16.77 5.21
CA ALA A 145 3.44 18.21 5.00
C ALA A 145 3.19 18.93 6.34
N GLY A 146 2.29 18.39 7.17
CA GLY A 146 2.02 18.90 8.51
C GLY A 146 3.26 18.85 9.40
N TYR A 147 3.94 17.70 9.44
CA TYR A 147 5.18 17.53 10.20
C TYR A 147 6.27 18.51 9.76
N THR A 148 6.48 18.65 8.44
CA THR A 148 7.50 19.55 7.87
C THR A 148 7.19 21.01 8.20
N LEU A 149 5.94 21.45 8.01
CA LEU A 149 5.51 22.82 8.36
C LEU A 149 5.68 23.12 9.85
N VAL A 150 5.28 22.21 10.73
CA VAL A 150 5.44 22.37 12.18
C VAL A 150 6.92 22.40 12.57
N GLY A 151 7.74 21.54 11.94
CA GLY A 151 9.19 21.51 12.13
C GLY A 151 9.83 22.85 11.80
N VAL A 152 9.57 23.35 10.58
CA VAL A 152 10.05 24.66 10.11
C VAL A 152 9.58 25.79 11.01
N ALA A 153 8.30 25.80 11.41
CA ALA A 153 7.75 26.83 12.29
C ALA A 153 8.42 26.85 13.67
N ARG A 154 8.76 25.68 14.23
CA ARG A 154 9.46 25.59 15.52
C ARG A 154 10.92 26.04 15.45
N THR A 155 11.58 25.86 14.31
CA THR A 155 12.96 26.31 14.11
C THR A 155 13.04 27.76 13.66
N ALA A 156 11.94 28.33 13.15
CA ALA A 156 11.90 29.70 12.66
C ALA A 156 12.28 30.75 13.72
N ASP A 157 11.92 30.53 14.98
CA ASP A 157 12.32 31.46 16.05
C ASP A 157 13.82 31.50 16.33
N ARG A 158 14.58 30.45 15.98
CA ARG A 158 16.02 30.36 16.26
C ARG A 158 16.89 30.76 15.07
N ALA A 159 16.38 30.63 13.85
CA ALA A 159 17.15 30.84 12.61
C ALA A 159 16.54 31.90 11.66
N LEU A 160 15.22 32.11 11.68
CA LEU A 160 14.47 32.95 10.74
C LEU A 160 14.08 34.32 11.32
N ALA A 161 14.64 34.71 12.46
CA ALA A 161 14.40 36.02 13.07
C ALA A 161 14.82 37.23 12.18
N ALA A 162 15.40 37.00 11.00
CA ALA A 162 15.98 38.05 10.16
C ALA A 162 15.29 38.32 8.81
N THR A 163 14.36 37.50 8.29
CA THR A 163 13.83 37.66 6.92
C THR A 163 12.30 37.67 6.87
N ALA A 164 11.71 38.87 6.77
CA ALA A 164 10.28 39.06 6.54
C ALA A 164 9.68 38.23 5.36
N PRO A 165 10.41 37.96 4.26
CA PRO A 165 9.91 37.12 3.16
C PRO A 165 9.64 35.66 3.55
N GLU A 166 10.54 35.03 4.32
CA GLU A 166 10.43 33.61 4.64
C GLU A 166 9.31 33.34 5.65
N LEU A 167 9.13 34.25 6.63
CA LEU A 167 7.98 34.21 7.52
C LEU A 167 6.65 34.37 6.77
N THR A 168 6.62 35.22 5.73
CA THR A 168 5.44 35.40 4.88
C THR A 168 5.12 34.13 4.10
N ARG A 169 6.12 33.48 3.51
CA ARG A 169 5.98 32.18 2.84
C ARG A 169 5.45 31.10 3.78
N LEU A 170 6.03 31.01 4.98
CA LEU A 170 5.61 30.04 5.98
C LEU A 170 4.16 30.25 6.46
N ARG A 171 3.75 31.51 6.67
CA ARG A 171 2.34 31.85 6.97
C ARG A 171 1.40 31.47 5.82
N ARG A 172 1.81 31.71 4.58
CA ARG A 172 1.04 31.30 3.39
C ARG A 172 0.91 29.78 3.32
N GLY A 173 1.99 29.04 3.53
CA GLY A 173 1.98 27.58 3.60
C GLY A 173 1.07 27.05 4.72
N ALA A 174 1.12 27.63 5.90
CA ALA A 174 0.23 27.29 7.02
C ALA A 174 -1.26 27.54 6.70
N GLY A 175 -1.56 28.66 6.02
CA GLY A 175 -2.91 28.96 5.54
C GLY A 175 -3.40 27.96 4.50
N LEU A 176 -2.54 27.62 3.53
CA LEU A 176 -2.82 26.61 2.51
C LEU A 176 -3.08 25.23 3.14
N PHE A 177 -2.23 24.80 4.06
CA PHE A 177 -2.40 23.52 4.78
C PHE A 177 -3.70 23.46 5.56
N SER A 178 -4.08 24.55 6.24
CA SER A 178 -5.34 24.63 6.98
C SER A 178 -6.57 24.50 6.07
N ARG A 179 -6.48 25.03 4.83
CA ARG A 179 -7.52 24.85 3.81
C ARG A 179 -7.57 23.42 3.30
N LEU A 180 -6.42 22.88 2.87
CA LEU A 180 -6.29 21.50 2.39
C LEU A 180 -6.74 20.47 3.43
N HIS A 181 -6.50 20.70 4.72
CA HIS A 181 -7.02 19.85 5.80
C HIS A 181 -8.55 19.71 5.76
N LYS A 182 -9.27 20.83 5.56
CA LYS A 182 -10.74 20.82 5.50
C LYS A 182 -11.21 20.06 4.27
N GLU A 183 -10.64 20.38 3.12
CA GLU A 183 -10.95 19.74 1.83
C GLU A 183 -10.68 18.23 1.88
N LEU A 184 -9.50 17.83 2.38
CA LEU A 184 -9.12 16.43 2.51
C LEU A 184 -10.02 15.66 3.48
N ARG A 185 -10.42 16.28 4.60
CA ARG A 185 -11.37 15.66 5.53
C ARG A 185 -12.71 15.40 4.85
N ASP A 186 -13.17 16.33 4.02
CA ASP A 186 -14.41 16.15 3.25
C ASP A 186 -14.25 15.09 2.16
N VAL A 187 -13.11 15.04 1.47
CA VAL A 187 -12.74 13.96 0.53
C VAL A 187 -12.76 12.59 1.20
N PHE A 188 -12.07 12.38 2.32
CA PHE A 188 -12.04 11.10 3.03
C PHE A 188 -13.42 10.68 3.56
N ARG A 189 -14.21 11.64 4.04
CA ARG A 189 -15.60 11.38 4.43
C ARG A 189 -16.45 10.90 3.24
N ARG A 190 -16.33 11.55 2.08
CA ARG A 190 -17.04 11.16 0.86
C ARG A 190 -16.55 9.80 0.35
N ALA A 191 -15.24 9.58 0.29
CA ALA A 191 -14.63 8.32 -0.14
C ALA A 191 -15.14 7.10 0.64
N ARG A 192 -15.39 7.22 1.96
CA ARG A 192 -16.03 6.14 2.75
C ARG A 192 -17.46 5.80 2.35
N GLY A 193 -18.15 6.76 1.73
CA GLY A 193 -19.50 6.56 1.20
C GLY A 193 -19.48 5.85 -0.15
N GLU A 194 -18.45 6.11 -0.97
CA GLU A 194 -18.40 5.67 -2.37
C GLU A 194 -17.48 4.45 -2.62
N ILE A 195 -16.40 4.26 -1.85
CA ILE A 195 -15.33 3.25 -2.12
C ILE A 195 -15.38 2.09 -1.12
N ARG A 196 -16.58 1.71 -0.64
CA ARG A 196 -16.71 0.64 0.38
C ARG A 196 -16.28 -0.75 -0.08
N LEU A 197 -16.04 -0.94 -1.37
CA LEU A 197 -15.87 -2.27 -1.98
C LEU A 197 -14.48 -2.89 -1.80
N THR A 198 -13.48 -2.13 -1.34
CA THR A 198 -12.06 -2.55 -1.48
C THR A 198 -11.32 -2.77 -0.16
N GLY A 199 -12.01 -2.70 0.99
CA GLY A 199 -11.39 -2.92 2.32
C GLY A 199 -10.39 -1.85 2.76
N LEU A 200 -10.09 -0.85 1.92
CA LEU A 200 -9.29 0.30 2.27
C LEU A 200 -10.19 1.36 2.90
N GLU A 201 -10.11 1.54 4.22
CA GLU A 201 -10.82 2.61 4.91
C GLU A 201 -10.00 3.92 4.87
N PRO A 202 -10.49 5.00 4.22
CA PRO A 202 -9.87 6.31 4.33
C PRO A 202 -9.73 6.73 5.80
N PRO A 203 -8.64 7.42 6.18
CA PRO A 203 -8.37 7.76 7.58
C PRO A 203 -9.34 8.84 8.12
N VAL A 204 -9.57 8.85 9.44
CA VAL A 204 -10.40 9.88 10.10
C VAL A 204 -9.51 11.05 10.50
N LEU A 205 -9.58 12.16 9.76
CA LEU A 205 -8.87 13.38 10.20
C LEU A 205 -9.60 14.06 11.36
N SER A 206 -8.83 14.69 12.23
CA SER A 206 -9.33 15.53 13.32
C SER A 206 -10.22 16.67 12.81
N ARG A 207 -11.03 17.25 13.71
CA ARG A 207 -11.84 18.43 13.35
C ARG A 207 -10.99 19.68 13.10
N THR A 208 -9.82 19.74 13.72
CA THR A 208 -8.89 20.87 13.69
C THR A 208 -7.56 20.42 13.12
N ALA A 209 -7.03 21.19 12.18
CA ALA A 209 -5.67 21.02 11.69
C ALA A 209 -4.65 21.31 12.81
N PRO A 210 -3.41 20.80 12.70
CA PRO A 210 -2.28 21.29 13.47
C PRO A 210 -2.19 22.83 13.44
N ASP A 211 -2.11 23.47 14.61
CA ASP A 211 -2.13 24.93 14.75
C ASP A 211 -0.77 25.58 14.43
N VAL A 212 -0.38 25.52 13.16
CA VAL A 212 0.88 26.13 12.67
C VAL A 212 0.84 27.65 12.80
N LEU A 213 -0.31 28.28 12.56
CA LEU A 213 -0.46 29.74 12.71
C LEU A 213 -0.36 30.19 14.16
N GLY A 214 -0.95 29.45 15.10
CA GLY A 214 -0.80 29.70 16.53
C GLY A 214 0.63 29.46 17.02
N LEU A 215 1.35 28.47 16.47
CA LEU A 215 2.79 28.30 16.72
C LEU A 215 3.58 29.54 16.27
N LEU A 216 3.35 30.04 15.05
CA LEU A 216 4.00 31.24 14.52
C LEU A 216 3.60 32.52 15.25
N ALA A 217 2.42 32.56 15.86
CA ALA A 217 1.94 33.68 16.67
C ALA A 217 2.39 33.58 18.15
N GLY A 218 3.13 32.55 18.54
CA GLY A 218 3.56 32.32 19.93
C GLY A 218 2.42 31.95 20.89
N ARG A 219 1.24 31.55 20.38
CA ARG A 219 0.05 31.23 21.17
C ARG A 219 0.04 29.79 21.70
N VAL A 220 0.83 28.91 21.09
CA VAL A 220 1.00 27.53 21.57
C VAL A 220 2.19 27.49 22.52
N PRO A 221 2.02 27.06 23.78
CA PRO A 221 3.13 26.95 24.73
C PRO A 221 4.18 26.02 24.13
N ARG A 222 5.37 26.57 23.92
CA ARG A 222 6.50 25.80 23.39
C ARG A 222 6.82 24.74 24.42
N ARG A 223 6.86 23.47 24.01
CA ARG A 223 7.52 22.45 24.83
C ARG A 223 8.92 22.99 25.11
N PRO A 224 9.36 23.09 26.39
CA PRO A 224 10.72 23.49 26.67
C PRO A 224 11.67 22.60 25.86
N ALA A 225 12.72 23.20 25.32
CA ALA A 225 13.73 22.42 24.60
C ALA A 225 14.15 21.25 25.49
N ALA A 226 14.17 20.04 24.94
CA ALA A 226 14.66 18.90 25.68
C ALA A 226 16.06 19.27 26.20
N THR A 227 16.26 19.15 27.51
CA THR A 227 17.56 19.49 28.09
C THR A 227 18.63 18.57 27.49
N ALA A 228 19.90 18.99 27.50
CA ALA A 228 20.99 18.13 27.04
C ALA A 228 20.93 16.73 27.71
N ALA A 229 20.54 16.69 28.99
CA ALA A 229 20.27 15.46 29.72
C ALA A 229 19.14 14.61 29.11
N GLN A 230 18.01 15.21 28.73
CA GLN A 230 16.90 14.49 28.09
C GLN A 230 17.26 13.98 26.69
N VAL A 231 18.03 14.74 25.91
CA VAL A 231 18.52 14.30 24.59
C VAL A 231 19.50 13.13 24.76
N GLN A 232 20.40 13.20 25.73
CA GLN A 232 21.35 12.14 26.03
C GLN A 232 20.65 10.88 26.57
N GLN A 233 19.62 11.03 27.41
CA GLN A 233 18.79 9.92 27.87
C GLN A 233 18.10 9.21 26.70
N LEU A 234 17.55 9.98 25.75
CA LEU A 234 16.88 9.42 24.57
C LEU A 234 17.85 8.65 23.67
N ALA A 235 19.07 9.17 23.47
CA ALA A 235 20.12 8.51 22.72
C ALA A 235 20.54 7.18 23.38
N ILE A 236 20.72 7.18 24.71
CA ILE A 236 21.02 5.96 25.48
C ILE A 236 19.88 4.93 25.32
N THR A 237 18.63 5.37 25.41
CA THR A 237 17.47 4.47 25.25
C THR A 237 17.41 3.87 23.84
N GLN A 238 17.64 4.66 22.80
CA GLN A 238 17.66 4.15 21.43
C GLN A 238 18.81 3.17 21.19
N GLN A 239 20.00 3.44 21.74
CA GLN A 239 21.12 2.51 21.66
C GLN A 239 20.80 1.18 22.36
N GLN A 240 20.23 1.23 23.56
CA GLN A 240 19.82 0.02 24.29
C GLN A 240 18.76 -0.79 23.54
N GLN A 241 17.80 -0.13 22.90
CA GLN A 241 16.79 -0.81 22.06
C GLN A 241 17.42 -1.47 20.83
N GLY A 242 18.38 -0.79 20.17
CA GLY A 242 19.12 -1.37 19.05
C GLY A 242 19.93 -2.60 19.45
N GLU A 243 20.65 -2.54 20.56
CA GLU A 243 21.40 -3.67 21.12
C GLU A 243 20.46 -4.83 21.49
N GLN A 244 19.29 -4.54 22.06
CA GLN A 244 18.30 -5.56 22.42
C GLN A 244 17.73 -6.25 21.17
N GLN A 245 17.38 -5.50 20.12
CA GLN A 245 16.95 -6.09 18.85
C GLN A 245 18.04 -6.95 18.21
N GLN A 246 19.30 -6.51 18.25
CA GLN A 246 20.41 -7.27 17.69
C GLN A 246 20.62 -8.59 18.45
N ARG A 247 20.53 -8.57 19.79
CA ARG A 247 20.58 -9.78 20.62
C ARG A 247 19.43 -10.73 20.30
N GLN A 248 18.21 -10.23 20.10
CA GLN A 248 17.06 -11.04 19.70
C GLN A 248 17.28 -11.71 18.34
N LYS A 249 17.76 -10.98 17.33
CA LYS A 249 18.09 -11.54 16.02
C LYS A 249 19.16 -12.63 16.11
N GLN A 250 20.21 -12.41 16.90
CA GLN A 250 21.26 -13.42 17.11
C GLN A 250 20.74 -14.66 17.86
N ALA A 251 19.83 -14.49 18.82
CA ALA A 251 19.20 -15.60 19.53
C ALA A 251 18.31 -16.42 18.59
N GLN A 252 17.50 -15.74 17.75
CA GLN A 252 16.65 -16.38 16.75
C GLN A 252 17.48 -17.16 15.72
N GLN A 253 18.58 -16.58 15.23
CA GLN A 253 19.50 -17.28 14.32
C GLN A 253 20.13 -18.53 14.96
N ARG A 254 20.58 -18.42 16.23
CA ARG A 254 21.11 -19.58 16.96
C ARG A 254 20.07 -20.68 17.14
N TRP A 255 18.83 -20.31 17.45
CA TRP A 255 17.73 -21.26 17.57
C TRP A 255 17.43 -21.97 16.25
N LEU A 256 17.38 -21.24 15.12
CA LEU A 256 17.22 -21.82 13.79
C LEU A 256 18.36 -22.78 13.41
N GLN A 257 19.61 -22.41 13.73
CA GLN A 257 20.77 -23.29 13.51
C GLN A 257 20.68 -24.59 14.33
N GLN A 258 20.21 -24.51 15.58
CA GLN A 258 20.00 -25.69 16.41
C GLN A 258 18.88 -26.59 15.87
N GLN A 259 17.77 -26.02 15.40
CA GLN A 259 16.71 -26.81 14.76
C GLN A 259 17.20 -27.51 13.48
N ALA A 260 17.96 -26.81 12.64
CA ALA A 260 18.53 -27.40 11.43
C ALA A 260 19.49 -28.56 11.75
N ALA A 261 20.33 -28.42 12.77
CA ALA A 261 21.23 -29.47 13.22
C ALA A 261 20.46 -30.71 13.74
N GLN A 262 19.40 -30.50 14.52
CA GLN A 262 18.55 -31.59 15.02
C GLN A 262 17.83 -32.32 13.87
N ALA A 263 17.33 -31.59 12.88
CA ALA A 263 16.69 -32.18 11.70
C ALA A 263 17.68 -33.04 10.87
N LEU A 264 18.92 -32.57 10.70
CA LEU A 264 19.97 -33.33 10.03
C LEU A 264 20.32 -34.61 10.80
N GLN A 265 20.44 -34.52 12.12
CA GLN A 265 20.71 -35.69 12.97
C GLN A 265 19.58 -36.72 12.89
N ALA A 266 18.31 -36.28 12.94
CA ALA A 266 17.15 -37.16 12.78
C ALA A 266 17.12 -37.83 11.39
N SER A 267 17.48 -37.09 10.33
CA SER A 267 17.58 -37.65 8.98
C SER A 267 18.65 -38.74 8.88
N GLN A 268 19.83 -38.52 9.48
CA GLN A 268 20.91 -39.51 9.51
C GLN A 268 20.50 -40.79 10.27
N VAL A 269 19.80 -40.66 11.39
CA VAL A 269 19.27 -41.81 12.15
C VAL A 269 18.26 -42.60 11.31
N ASN A 270 17.35 -41.92 10.61
CA ASN A 270 16.37 -42.58 9.73
C ASN A 270 17.04 -43.29 8.55
N GLN A 271 18.08 -42.70 7.94
CA GLN A 271 18.84 -43.35 6.87
C GLN A 271 19.59 -44.59 7.38
N ALA A 272 20.20 -44.51 8.55
CA ALA A 272 20.88 -45.66 9.17
C ALA A 272 19.89 -46.80 9.49
N ALA A 273 18.69 -46.47 10.01
CA ALA A 273 17.64 -47.45 10.27
C ALA A 273 17.12 -48.12 8.99
N GLN A 274 16.95 -47.37 7.90
CA GLN A 274 16.54 -47.91 6.59
C GLN A 274 17.62 -48.83 6.00
N ALA A 275 18.89 -48.42 6.06
CA ALA A 275 20.01 -49.25 5.59
C ALA A 275 20.09 -50.57 6.38
N ALA A 276 19.90 -50.53 7.70
CA ALA A 276 19.85 -51.73 8.54
C ALA A 276 18.66 -52.65 8.17
N ALA A 277 17.47 -52.08 7.93
CA ALA A 277 16.28 -52.84 7.52
C ALA A 277 16.42 -53.49 6.12
N GLN A 278 17.11 -52.83 5.19
CA GLN A 278 17.38 -53.41 3.87
C GLN A 278 18.42 -54.53 3.93
N SER A 279 19.37 -54.47 4.87
CA SER A 279 20.36 -55.53 5.06
C SER A 279 19.82 -56.80 5.74
N SER A 280 18.66 -56.73 6.40
CA SER A 280 18.01 -57.86 7.07
C SER A 280 16.87 -58.50 6.25
N ALA A 281 16.46 -57.90 5.13
CA ALA A 281 15.47 -58.46 4.22
C ALA A 281 16.13 -59.49 3.28
N ALA A 282 16.20 -60.76 3.71
CA ALA A 282 16.56 -61.87 2.85
C ALA A 282 15.60 -61.97 1.63
N PRO A 283 16.08 -62.23 0.41
CA PRO A 283 15.22 -62.27 -0.77
C PRO A 283 14.32 -63.51 -0.74
N ALA A 284 13.04 -63.30 -0.47
CA ALA A 284 12.01 -64.31 -0.72
C ALA A 284 11.84 -64.48 -2.23
N ILE A 285 12.42 -65.55 -2.76
CA ILE A 285 12.30 -66.00 -4.14
C ILE A 285 10.81 -66.24 -4.45
N LYS A 286 10.21 -65.37 -5.28
CA LYS A 286 8.89 -65.61 -5.87
C LYS A 286 9.07 -66.30 -7.22
N LEU A 287 8.95 -67.62 -7.24
CA LEU A 287 8.50 -68.34 -8.43
C LEU A 287 7.01 -68.05 -8.61
N ARG A 288 6.61 -67.46 -9.74
CA ARG A 288 5.26 -67.69 -10.27
C ARG A 288 5.28 -67.64 -11.79
N ALA A 289 4.93 -68.80 -12.32
CA ALA A 289 4.83 -69.16 -13.71
C ALA A 289 3.72 -68.41 -14.43
N ASP A 290 3.97 -68.24 -15.72
CA ASP A 290 3.06 -67.85 -16.77
C ASP A 290 1.76 -68.68 -16.74
N LEU A 291 0.63 -68.01 -16.89
CA LEU A 291 -0.59 -68.64 -17.41
C LEU A 291 -1.43 -67.58 -18.13
N HIS A 292 -1.43 -67.74 -19.45
CA HIS A 292 -2.32 -67.09 -20.41
C HIS A 292 -3.80 -67.34 -20.04
N THR A 293 -4.63 -66.31 -20.14
CA THR A 293 -6.05 -66.49 -20.49
C THR A 293 -6.61 -65.27 -21.20
N GLU A 294 -7.57 -65.56 -22.05
CA GLU A 294 -8.00 -64.84 -23.25
C GLU A 294 -8.81 -63.56 -23.00
N ARG A 295 -8.84 -62.72 -24.05
CA ARG A 295 -9.81 -61.63 -24.28
C ARG A 295 -11.25 -62.18 -24.34
N PRO A 296 -12.26 -61.31 -24.14
CA PRO A 296 -13.02 -60.87 -25.31
C PRO A 296 -13.34 -59.37 -25.37
N ARG A 297 -13.71 -58.96 -26.58
CA ARG A 297 -14.07 -57.62 -27.04
C ARG A 297 -15.53 -57.27 -26.71
N SER A 298 -15.77 -55.98 -26.47
CA SER A 298 -16.90 -55.17 -27.00
C SER A 298 -16.70 -53.73 -26.51
N ALA A 299 -16.50 -52.76 -27.42
CA ALA A 299 -17.51 -51.77 -27.88
C ALA A 299 -17.93 -50.83 -26.72
N ASP A 300 -17.93 -49.51 -26.79
CA ASP A 300 -17.92 -48.54 -27.89
C ASP A 300 -17.77 -47.14 -27.25
N LEU A 301 -17.62 -46.10 -28.09
CA LEU A 301 -18.06 -44.70 -27.81
C LEU A 301 -17.27 -43.83 -26.82
N LEU A 302 -16.41 -42.94 -27.34
CA LEU A 302 -16.73 -41.51 -27.56
C LEU A 302 -15.44 -40.67 -27.72
N ASP A 303 -15.39 -40.00 -28.87
CA ASP A 303 -14.40 -39.03 -29.30
C ASP A 303 -14.71 -37.68 -28.63
N LEU A 304 -13.84 -37.23 -27.72
CA LEU A 304 -13.86 -35.88 -27.15
C LEU A 304 -12.44 -35.32 -27.18
N ARG A 305 -12.20 -34.48 -28.19
CA ARG A 305 -11.05 -33.59 -28.30
C ARG A 305 -11.02 -32.64 -27.09
N SER A 306 -9.88 -32.59 -26.41
CA SER A 306 -9.47 -31.48 -25.55
C SER A 306 -7.95 -31.47 -25.37
N PRO A 307 -7.36 -30.31 -25.00
CA PRO A 307 -6.15 -29.78 -25.62
C PRO A 307 -4.86 -30.19 -24.91
N MET A 308 -3.73 -30.01 -25.60
CA MET A 308 -2.39 -30.07 -25.02
C MET A 308 -2.26 -29.08 -23.84
N GLY A 309 -2.22 -29.61 -22.62
CA GLY A 309 -1.69 -28.93 -21.45
C GLY A 309 -0.19 -29.17 -21.31
N PRO A 310 0.61 -28.19 -20.87
CA PRO A 310 2.04 -28.35 -20.63
C PRO A 310 2.30 -29.21 -19.38
N PRO A 311 3.50 -29.82 -19.24
CA PRO A 311 3.82 -30.75 -18.18
C PRO A 311 3.81 -30.08 -16.80
N MET A 312 3.13 -30.70 -15.84
CA MET A 312 3.19 -30.34 -14.42
C MET A 312 4.60 -30.58 -13.87
N ALA A 313 5.30 -29.49 -13.58
CA ALA A 313 6.47 -29.46 -12.71
C ALA A 313 6.08 -29.73 -11.23
N PRO A 314 7.00 -30.19 -10.38
CA PRO A 314 6.66 -30.84 -9.12
C PRO A 314 6.13 -29.85 -8.06
N ARG A 315 4.88 -30.05 -7.65
CA ARG A 315 4.20 -29.37 -6.53
C ARG A 315 4.94 -29.42 -5.18
N GLN A 316 6.01 -30.21 -5.05
CA GLN A 316 6.80 -30.29 -3.82
C GLN A 316 7.68 -29.06 -3.56
N GLN A 317 8.12 -28.31 -4.58
CA GLN A 317 8.91 -27.09 -4.35
C GLN A 317 8.06 -25.87 -3.96
N ALA A 318 6.80 -25.80 -4.43
CA ALA A 318 5.90 -24.70 -4.09
C ALA A 318 5.44 -24.75 -2.62
N GLN A 319 5.22 -25.95 -2.06
CA GLN A 319 4.89 -26.08 -0.63
C GLN A 319 6.07 -25.76 0.31
N GLN A 320 7.31 -26.01 -0.11
CA GLN A 320 8.48 -25.62 0.70
C GLN A 320 8.71 -24.09 0.73
N GLN A 321 8.44 -23.39 -0.37
CA GLN A 321 8.56 -21.92 -0.38
C GLN A 321 7.43 -21.22 0.40
N GLN A 322 6.21 -21.78 0.41
CA GLN A 322 5.11 -21.23 1.20
C GLN A 322 5.32 -21.41 2.72
N ALA A 323 5.94 -22.51 3.15
CA ALA A 323 6.30 -22.73 4.55
C ALA A 323 7.41 -21.77 5.03
N GLN A 324 8.36 -21.40 4.16
CA GLN A 324 9.40 -20.43 4.49
C GLN A 324 8.88 -18.98 4.57
N GLN A 325 7.87 -18.61 3.77
CA GLN A 325 7.28 -17.27 3.85
C GLN A 325 6.42 -17.06 5.11
N GLN A 326 5.71 -18.09 5.59
CA GLN A 326 4.94 -17.97 6.84
C GLN A 326 5.81 -17.89 8.09
N GLN A 327 7.02 -18.47 8.09
CA GLN A 327 7.97 -18.32 9.19
C GLN A 327 8.67 -16.96 9.23
N GLN A 328 8.64 -16.17 8.15
CA GLN A 328 9.19 -14.80 8.15
C GLN A 328 8.14 -13.73 8.55
N GLN A 329 6.87 -14.11 8.70
CA GLN A 329 5.78 -13.21 9.11
C GLN A 329 5.31 -13.42 10.56
N GLN A 330 5.90 -14.37 11.30
CA GLN A 330 5.76 -14.52 12.76
C GLN A 330 7.04 -14.05 13.46
#